data_AF-A0AAU6R427-F1
#
_entry.id   AF-A0AAU6R427-F1
#
_cell.length_a   1.000
_cell.length_b   1.000
_cell.length_c   1.000
_cell.angle_alpha   90.00
_cell.angle_beta   90.00
_cell.angle_gamma   90.00
#
_symmetry.space_group_name_H-M   'P 1'
#
loop_
_entity.id
_entity.type
_entity.pdbx_description
1 polymer ?
#
loop_
_entity_poly.entity_id
_entity_poly.type
_entity_poly.pdbx_seq_one_letter_code
_entity_poly.pdbx_strand_id
1 'polypeptide(L)' 'MPDKHNAARRHHIPEISFGMANWQEDEDGLKQRGSLTPWITSEVLEQRTAPYRTTPGRQRATRA' A
#
# COMPACT_ATOMS: atom_id res chain seq x y z
N MET A 1 -5.42 20.39 -24.97
CA MET A 1 -6.45 19.86 -24.06
C MET A 1 -7.42 19.01 -24.89
N PRO A 2 -7.46 17.68 -24.68
CA PRO A 2 -8.20 16.74 -25.55
C PRO A 2 -9.72 16.99 -25.63
N ASP A 3 -10.30 17.78 -24.73
CA ASP A 3 -11.76 17.91 -24.63
C ASP A 3 -12.32 19.30 -24.97
N LYS A 4 -11.47 20.25 -25.39
CA LYS A 4 -11.89 21.67 -25.55
C LYS A 4 -12.97 21.87 -26.61
N HIS A 5 -12.93 21.08 -27.68
CA HIS A 5 -13.85 21.23 -28.82
C HIS A 5 -15.30 20.83 -28.50
N ASN A 6 -15.53 20.09 -27.40
CA ASN A 6 -16.85 19.55 -27.08
C ASN A 6 -17.48 20.14 -25.80
N ALA A 7 -16.84 21.15 -25.19
CA ALA A 7 -17.29 21.76 -23.94
C ALA A 7 -18.72 22.32 -24.03
N ALA A 8 -19.04 23.00 -25.14
CA ALA A 8 -20.36 23.58 -25.36
C ALA A 8 -21.48 22.53 -25.51
N ARG A 9 -21.16 21.26 -25.79
CA ARG A 9 -22.14 20.16 -26.01
C ARG A 9 -22.28 19.23 -24.81
N ARG A 10 -21.50 19.44 -23.74
CA ARG A 10 -21.54 18.61 -22.52
C ARG A 10 -22.84 18.72 -21.73
N HIS A 11 -23.62 19.79 -21.92
CA HIS A 11 -24.93 19.96 -21.28
C HIS A 11 -25.98 18.93 -21.72
N HIS A 12 -25.75 18.20 -22.82
CA HIS A 12 -26.59 17.08 -23.25
C HIS A 12 -26.17 15.74 -22.65
N ILE A 13 -24.97 15.66 -22.05
CA ILE A 13 -24.53 14.46 -21.36
C ILE A 13 -25.17 14.52 -19.97
N PRO A 14 -26.06 13.59 -19.62
CA PRO A 14 -26.62 13.57 -18.28
C PRO A 14 -25.47 13.38 -17.27
N GLU A 15 -25.46 14.19 -16.22
CA GLU A 15 -24.53 13.97 -15.12
C GLU A 15 -24.92 12.67 -14.42
N ILE A 16 -24.09 11.65 -14.60
CA ILE A 16 -24.33 10.34 -14.03
C ILE A 16 -23.84 10.36 -12.59
N SER A 17 -24.76 10.56 -11.65
CA SER A 17 -24.51 10.44 -10.22
C SER A 17 -24.93 9.05 -9.74
N PHE A 18 -24.03 8.08 -9.82
CA PHE A 18 -24.22 6.79 -9.15
C PHE A 18 -23.75 6.90 -7.70
N GLY A 19 -24.68 6.81 -6.75
CA GLY A 19 -24.36 6.60 -5.34
C GLY A 19 -23.99 5.14 -5.11
N MET A 20 -22.72 4.87 -4.81
CA MET A 20 -22.26 3.51 -4.51
C MET A 20 -22.68 3.14 -3.08
N ALA A 21 -23.88 2.56 -2.94
CA ALA A 21 -24.45 2.21 -1.64
C ALA A 21 -23.61 1.17 -0.86
N ASN A 22 -22.85 0.34 -1.59
CA ASN A 22 -22.10 -0.79 -1.04
C ASN A 22 -20.59 -0.50 -0.94
N TRP A 23 -20.18 0.76 -0.96
CA TRP A 23 -18.76 1.15 -0.94
C TRP A 23 -17.99 0.48 0.21
N GLN A 24 -18.62 0.36 1.38
CA GLN A 24 -18.00 -0.26 2.55
C GLN A 24 -17.75 -1.77 2.36
N GLU A 25 -18.68 -2.50 1.73
CA GLU A 25 -18.53 -3.93 1.45
C GLU A 25 -17.46 -4.19 0.38
N ASP A 26 -17.41 -3.35 -0.65
CA ASP A 26 -16.38 -3.42 -1.70
C ASP A 26 -14.98 -3.11 -1.14
N GLU A 27 -14.85 -2.08 -0.30
CA GLU A 27 -13.59 -1.72 0.37
C GLU A 27 -13.10 -2.82 1.32
N ASP A 28 -14.00 -3.48 2.06
CA ASP A 28 -13.63 -4.58 2.94
C ASP A 28 -13.18 -5.82 2.15
N GLY A 29 -13.81 -6.08 1.00
CA GLY A 29 -13.32 -7.06 0.04
C GLY A 29 -11.94 -6.70 -0.54
N LEU A 30 -11.67 -5.42 -0.80
CA LEU A 30 -10.39 -4.93 -1.29
C LEU A 30 -9.27 -5.03 -0.23
N LYS A 31 -9.56 -4.69 1.03
CA LYS A 31 -8.63 -4.88 2.18
C LYS A 31 -8.27 -6.36 2.37
N GLN A 32 -9.21 -7.26 2.14
CA GLN A 32 -8.99 -8.70 2.26
C GLN A 32 -8.13 -9.29 1.14
N ARG A 33 -8.06 -8.66 -0.05
CA ARG A 33 -7.22 -9.13 -1.18
C ARG A 33 -5.71 -9.07 -0.92
N GLY A 34 -5.27 -8.34 0.10
CA GLY A 34 -3.88 -8.28 0.54
C GLY A 34 -3.61 -9.02 1.86
N SER A 35 -4.63 -9.64 2.46
CA SER A 35 -4.48 -10.33 3.75
C SER A 35 -3.84 -11.70 3.52
N LEU A 36 -2.58 -11.83 3.92
CA LEU A 36 -1.86 -13.10 3.95
C LEU A 36 -1.63 -13.48 5.41
N THR A 37 -2.16 -14.64 5.82
CA THR A 37 -1.82 -15.27 7.11
C THR A 37 -0.80 -16.37 6.85
N PRO A 38 0.51 -16.11 7.01
CA PRO A 38 1.51 -17.17 6.90
C PRO A 38 1.43 -18.11 8.11
N TRP A 39 1.59 -19.40 7.87
CA TRP A 39 1.81 -20.37 8.95
C TRP A 39 3.27 -20.26 9.41
N ILE A 40 3.49 -19.77 10.64
CA ILE A 40 4.81 -19.63 11.26
C ILE A 40 4.91 -20.68 12.38
N THR A 41 5.95 -21.52 12.35
CA THR A 41 6.24 -22.47 13.43
C THR A 41 6.94 -21.76 14.60
N SER A 42 6.75 -22.24 15.83
CA SER A 42 7.35 -21.64 17.04
C SER A 42 8.87 -21.59 16.98
N GLU A 43 9.49 -22.59 16.35
CA GLU A 43 10.93 -22.68 16.13
C GLU A 43 11.51 -21.47 15.36
N VAL A 44 10.76 -20.90 14.42
CA VAL A 44 11.19 -19.71 13.65
C VAL A 44 11.18 -18.44 14.51
N LEU A 45 10.29 -18.37 15.51
CA LEU A 45 10.22 -17.25 16.45
C LEU A 45 11.39 -17.27 17.43
N GLU A 46 11.83 -18.45 17.84
CA GLU A 46 12.97 -18.66 18.75
C GLU A 46 14.31 -18.31 18.10
N GLN A 47 14.45 -18.50 16.78
CA GLN A 47 15.68 -18.21 16.04
C GLN A 47 15.93 -16.71 15.81
N ARG A 48 14.97 -15.83 16.15
CA ARG A 48 15.10 -14.39 15.89
C ARG A 48 15.89 -13.68 16.99
N THR A 49 17.21 -13.67 16.88
CA THR A 49 18.07 -12.70 17.57
C THR A 49 19.02 -12.04 16.58
N ALA A 50 18.77 -10.76 16.24
CA ALA A 50 19.77 -9.93 15.60
C ALA A 50 20.67 -9.34 16.70
N PRO A 51 22.00 -9.49 16.65
CA PRO A 51 22.87 -8.87 17.64
C PRO A 51 22.70 -7.35 17.61
N TYR A 52 22.58 -6.75 18.79
CA TYR A 52 22.49 -5.30 18.92
C TYR A 52 23.75 -4.68 18.30
N ARG A 53 23.55 -3.86 17.25
CA ARG A 53 24.66 -3.16 16.60
C ARG A 53 25.11 -2.02 17.50
N THR A 54 26.26 -2.16 18.15
CA THR A 54 26.83 -1.15 19.05
C THR A 54 27.62 -0.05 18.33
N THR A 55 27.77 -0.12 17.00
CA THR A 55 28.58 0.85 16.23
C THR A 55 27.73 1.61 15.20
N PRO A 56 27.40 2.88 15.45
CA PRO A 56 26.92 3.80 14.42
C PRO A 56 28.07 4.12 13.44
N GLY A 57 27.82 3.99 12.12
CA GLY A 57 28.67 4.53 11.04
C GLY A 57 30.16 4.13 11.03
N ARG A 58 30.54 3.06 10.32
CA ARG A 58 31.97 2.73 10.12
C ARG A 58 32.58 3.43 8.89
N GLN A 59 33.68 4.17 9.11
CA GLN A 59 34.98 4.18 8.38
C GLN A 59 35.89 5.19 9.14
N ARG A 60 37.17 4.97 9.46
CA ARG A 60 38.28 4.25 8.80
C ARG A 60 39.09 3.39 9.79
N ALA A 61 39.72 2.37 9.24
CA ALA A 61 40.86 1.70 9.85
C ALA A 61 42.14 2.50 9.60
N THR A 62 42.92 2.74 10.65
CA THR A 62 44.38 2.86 10.59
C THR A 62 44.90 2.55 11.98
N ARG A 63 45.60 1.41 12.12
CA ARG A 63 46.35 1.04 13.32
C ARG A 63 47.80 1.48 13.08
N ALA A 64 48.34 2.28 13.99
CA ALA A 64 49.77 2.56 14.11
C ALA A 64 50.48 1.36 14.78
#